data_AF-A0A956VI78-F1
#
_entry.id   AF-A0A956VI78-F1
#
_cell.length_a   1.000
_cell.length_b   1.000
_cell.length_c   1.000
_cell.angle_alpha   90.00
_cell.angle_beta   90.00
_cell.angle_gamma   90.00
#
_symmetry.space_group_name_H-M   'P 1'
#
loop_
_entity.id
_entity.type
_entity.pdbx_description
1 polymer ?
#
loop_
_entity_poly.entity_id
_entity_poly.type
_entity_poly.pdbx_seq_one_letter_code
_entity_poly.pdbx_strand_id
1 'polypeptide(L)'
;TYAYDNANRMTTVTFPSAVDVVSTYTYDDADRLTGIDHVQGGTTTLAYVDYTLDAVGNRTEREDDEGTHTYDYDDLYRLTEVTYPGPSTTGYVYDAFGNRTSMTVGTDTTTYAYDDADRLTTLTPPGESAISYTWDENGNLTDRGSDEFRVGL
;
A
#
# COMPACT_ATOMS: atom_id res chain seq x y z
N THR A 1 -14.71 6.45 25.12
CA THR A 1 -13.95 7.62 25.60
C THR A 1 -12.66 7.73 24.82
N TYR A 2 -12.04 8.91 24.77
CA TYR A 2 -10.78 9.15 24.07
C TYR A 2 -9.72 9.57 25.09
N ALA A 3 -8.49 9.09 24.92
CA ALA A 3 -7.32 9.54 25.68
C ALA A 3 -6.23 10.03 24.72
N TYR A 4 -5.43 10.98 25.20
CA TYR A 4 -4.35 11.61 24.45
C TYR A 4 -3.10 11.70 25.31
N ASP A 5 -1.93 11.69 24.68
CA ASP A 5 -0.66 11.97 25.35
C ASP A 5 -0.36 13.49 25.46
N ASN A 6 0.82 13.83 26.00
CA ASN A 6 1.24 15.22 26.18
C ASN A 6 1.49 15.98 24.87
N ALA A 7 1.62 15.28 23.74
CA ALA A 7 1.72 15.87 22.41
C ALA A 7 0.32 16.00 21.74
N ASN A 8 -0.75 15.71 22.49
CA ASN A 8 -2.13 15.65 22.00
C ASN A 8 -2.36 14.58 20.91
N ARG A 9 -1.54 13.54 20.87
CA ARG A 9 -1.75 12.38 20.00
C ARG A 9 -2.68 11.40 20.70
N MET A 10 -3.60 10.80 19.95
CA MET A 10 -4.62 9.90 20.51
C MET A 10 -3.99 8.58 20.91
N THR A 11 -4.02 8.21 22.19
CA THR A 11 -3.43 6.96 22.69
C THR A 11 -4.46 5.87 22.92
N THR A 12 -5.74 6.23 23.10
CA THR A 12 -6.77 5.24 23.41
C THR A 12 -8.14 5.66 22.90
N VAL A 13 -8.88 4.69 22.34
CA VAL A 13 -10.31 4.77 22.09
C VAL A 13 -11.00 3.62 22.82
N THR A 14 -11.88 3.94 23.76
CA THR A 14 -12.75 2.94 24.39
C THR A 14 -14.12 3.01 23.74
N PHE A 15 -14.56 1.90 23.15
CA PHE A 15 -15.90 1.76 22.58
C PHE A 15 -16.83 1.17 23.64
N PRO A 16 -17.72 1.98 24.25
CA PRO A 16 -18.69 1.46 25.20
C PRO A 16 -19.68 0.57 24.44
N SER A 17 -19.47 -0.73 24.54
CA SER A 17 -20.32 -1.79 23.99
C SER A 17 -20.47 -2.86 25.06
N ALA A 18 -21.37 -3.83 24.87
CA ALA A 18 -21.57 -4.91 25.85
C ALA A 18 -20.31 -5.77 26.10
N VAL A 19 -19.24 -5.58 25.33
CA VAL A 19 -18.02 -6.38 25.37
C VAL A 19 -16.74 -5.56 25.64
N ASP A 20 -16.86 -4.25 25.92
CA ASP A 20 -15.73 -3.36 26.27
C ASP A 20 -14.48 -3.54 25.40
N VAL A 21 -14.52 -3.01 24.17
CA VAL A 21 -13.35 -2.99 23.27
C VAL A 21 -12.57 -1.70 23.46
N VAL A 22 -11.27 -1.84 23.68
CA VAL A 22 -10.31 -0.74 23.79
C VAL A 22 -9.33 -0.84 22.63
N SER A 23 -9.14 0.26 21.92
CA SER A 23 -8.05 0.41 20.93
C SER A 23 -6.94 1.26 21.51
N THR A 24 -5.70 0.78 21.46
CA THR A 24 -4.51 1.54 21.87
C THR A 24 -3.66 1.87 20.66
N TYR A 25 -3.00 3.03 20.71
CA TYR A 25 -2.16 3.54 19.62
C TYR A 25 -0.80 3.92 20.18
N THR A 26 0.27 3.42 19.53
CA THR A 26 1.65 3.73 19.89
C THR A 26 2.30 4.59 18.81
N TYR A 27 3.23 5.45 19.22
CA TYR A 27 3.91 6.38 18.34
C TYR A 27 5.39 6.40 18.67
N ASP A 28 6.23 6.66 17.68
CA ASP A 28 7.65 6.94 17.89
C ASP A 28 7.88 8.40 18.35
N ASP A 29 9.16 8.74 18.54
CA ASP A 29 9.61 10.08 18.95
C ASP A 29 9.39 11.16 17.88
N ALA A 30 9.08 10.78 16.64
CA ALA A 30 8.78 11.66 15.53
C ALA A 30 7.26 11.82 15.29
N ASP A 31 6.43 11.42 16.26
CA ASP A 31 4.97 11.49 16.20
C ASP A 31 4.33 10.60 15.13
N ARG A 32 5.03 9.55 14.69
CA ARG A 32 4.53 8.61 13.68
C ARG A 32 3.94 7.38 14.35
N LEU A 33 2.78 6.92 13.87
CA LEU A 33 2.09 5.75 14.41
C LEU A 33 2.91 4.47 14.16
N THR A 34 3.24 3.75 15.23
CA THR A 34 4.02 2.51 15.20
C THR A 34 3.22 1.28 15.58
N GLY A 35 2.01 1.42 16.12
CA GLY A 35 1.22 0.25 16.48
C GLY A 35 -0.23 0.56 16.84
N ILE A 36 -1.09 -0.42 16.63
CA ILE A 36 -2.50 -0.42 17.01
C ILE A 36 -2.85 -1.77 17.61
N ASP A 37 -3.42 -1.79 18.81
CA ASP A 37 -4.02 -3.00 19.38
C ASP A 37 -5.53 -2.81 19.54
N HIS A 38 -6.29 -3.88 19.34
CA HIS A 38 -7.71 -3.96 19.66
C HIS A 38 -7.92 -5.04 20.72
N VAL A 39 -8.23 -4.64 21.95
CA VAL A 39 -8.37 -5.56 23.09
C VAL A 39 -9.80 -5.53 23.63
N GLN A 40 -10.42 -6.70 23.71
CA GLN A 40 -11.72 -6.92 24.32
C GLN A 40 -11.57 -7.31 25.80
N GLY A 41 -12.36 -6.67 26.67
CA GLY A 41 -12.40 -6.98 28.10
C GLY A 41 -11.08 -6.79 28.84
N GLY A 42 -10.12 -6.06 28.23
CA GLY A 42 -8.77 -5.84 28.76
C GLY A 42 -7.84 -7.06 28.69
N THR A 43 -8.26 -8.17 28.08
CA THR A 43 -7.47 -9.42 28.08
C THR A 43 -7.34 -10.09 26.72
N THR A 44 -8.34 -9.93 25.85
CA THR A 44 -8.39 -10.67 24.58
C THR A 44 -8.01 -9.74 23.44
N THR A 45 -6.81 -9.91 22.87
CA THR A 45 -6.44 -9.23 21.63
C THR A 45 -7.28 -9.78 20.48
N LEU A 46 -8.08 -8.92 19.86
CA LEU A 46 -8.91 -9.23 18.71
C LEU A 46 -8.13 -9.07 17.40
N ALA A 47 -7.27 -8.07 17.34
CA ALA A 47 -6.39 -7.75 16.23
C ALA A 47 -5.29 -6.81 16.73
N TYR A 48 -4.13 -6.83 16.09
CA TYR A 48 -3.08 -5.85 16.29
C TYR A 48 -2.35 -5.60 14.99
N VAL A 49 -1.58 -4.52 14.94
CA VAL A 49 -0.59 -4.30 13.90
C VAL A 49 0.54 -3.45 14.48
N ASP A 50 1.78 -3.87 14.26
CA ASP A 50 2.99 -3.12 14.61
C ASP A 50 3.75 -2.73 13.35
N TYR A 51 4.43 -1.58 13.40
CA TYR A 51 5.20 -1.02 12.31
C TYR A 51 6.61 -0.65 12.76
N THR A 52 7.60 -1.05 11.95
CA THR A 52 8.94 -0.48 11.99
C THR A 52 9.07 0.55 10.88
N LEU A 53 9.56 1.74 11.23
CA LEU A 53 9.74 2.85 10.30
C LEU A 53 11.22 3.22 10.20
N ASP A 54 11.68 3.58 8.99
CA ASP A 54 13.01 4.16 8.80
C ASP A 54 13.07 5.63 9.27
N ALA A 55 14.23 6.26 9.10
CA ALA A 55 14.45 7.65 9.53
C ALA A 55 13.58 8.68 8.79
N VAL A 56 13.16 8.39 7.55
CA VAL A 56 12.34 9.31 6.74
C VAL A 56 10.85 9.00 6.82
N GLY A 57 10.47 7.89 7.44
CA GLY A 57 9.08 7.49 7.71
C GLY A 57 8.54 6.40 6.79
N ASN A 58 9.38 5.81 5.95
CA ASN A 58 8.96 4.63 5.20
C ASN A 58 8.81 3.46 6.16
N ARG A 59 7.78 2.66 5.94
CA ARG A 59 7.54 1.45 6.74
C ARG A 59 8.43 0.34 6.22
N THR A 60 9.39 -0.11 7.01
CA THR A 60 10.27 -1.24 6.63
C THR A 60 9.69 -2.58 7.07
N GLU A 61 8.81 -2.58 8.07
CA GLU A 61 8.17 -3.78 8.59
C GLU A 61 6.72 -3.53 9.00
N ARG A 62 5.87 -4.54 8.82
CA ARG A 62 4.54 -4.66 9.40
C ARG A 62 4.39 -6.04 10.00
N GLU A 63 4.07 -6.11 11.29
CA GLU A 63 3.70 -7.36 11.96
C GLU A 63 2.21 -7.31 12.31
N ASP A 64 1.49 -8.41 12.07
CA ASP A 64 0.11 -8.63 12.51
C ASP A 64 -0.12 -10.13 12.78
N ASP A 65 -1.37 -10.55 12.90
CA ASP A 65 -1.73 -11.95 13.11
C ASP A 65 -1.47 -12.87 11.89
N GLU A 66 -1.25 -12.29 10.71
CA GLU A 66 -0.81 -12.99 9.50
C GLU A 66 0.72 -13.17 9.47
N GLY A 67 1.45 -12.29 10.17
CA GLY A 67 2.89 -12.33 10.43
C GLY A 67 3.67 -11.17 9.81
N THR A 68 5.00 -11.32 9.77
CA THR A 68 5.90 -10.24 9.35
C THR A 68 5.90 -10.01 7.84
N HIS A 69 5.59 -8.78 7.45
CA HIS A 69 5.81 -8.25 6.11
C HIS A 69 6.99 -7.28 6.14
N THR A 70 7.90 -7.38 5.17
CA THR A 70 8.98 -6.39 5.00
C THR A 70 8.83 -5.64 3.69
N TYR A 71 9.33 -4.41 3.68
CA TYR A 71 9.20 -3.50 2.56
C TYR A 71 10.55 -2.85 2.25
N ASP A 72 10.99 -2.98 1.01
CA ASP A 72 12.23 -2.35 0.53
C ASP A 72 11.91 -1.20 -0.40
N TYR A 73 12.78 -0.20 -0.39
CA TYR A 73 12.61 1.04 -1.13
C TYR A 73 13.88 1.39 -1.91
N ASP A 74 13.71 2.06 -3.05
CA ASP A 74 14.83 2.70 -3.73
C ASP A 74 15.21 4.04 -3.10
N ASP A 75 16.28 4.66 -3.62
CA ASP A 75 16.80 5.96 -3.14
C ASP A 75 15.80 7.13 -3.30
N LEU A 76 14.71 6.93 -4.07
CA LEU A 76 13.62 7.90 -4.24
C LEU A 76 12.42 7.56 -3.34
N TYR A 77 12.59 6.63 -2.39
CA TYR A 77 11.57 6.18 -1.45
C TYR A 77 10.36 5.51 -2.12
N ARG A 78 10.58 4.88 -3.28
CA ARG A 78 9.55 4.10 -3.98
C ARG A 78 9.70 2.63 -3.60
N LEU A 79 8.58 1.99 -3.27
CA LEU A 79 8.54 0.58 -2.86
C LEU A 79 9.02 -0.33 -3.98
N THR A 80 10.12 -1.05 -3.77
CA THR A 80 10.70 -1.98 -4.76
C THR A 80 10.39 -3.44 -4.48
N GLU A 81 10.16 -3.81 -3.22
CA GLU A 81 9.82 -5.19 -2.86
C GLU A 81 8.91 -5.24 -1.63
N VAL A 82 7.98 -6.19 -1.64
CA VAL A 82 7.21 -6.63 -0.47
C VAL A 82 7.52 -8.10 -0.26
N THR A 83 8.01 -8.46 0.91
CA THR A 83 8.09 -9.86 1.36
C THR A 83 6.94 -10.14 2.30
N TYR A 84 6.19 -11.21 2.04
CA TYR A 84 5.04 -11.61 2.84
C TYR A 84 5.43 -12.71 3.85
N PRO A 85 4.60 -12.95 4.87
CA PRO A 85 4.69 -14.16 5.69
C PRO A 85 4.56 -15.41 4.80
N GLY A 86 5.70 -16.05 4.49
CA GLY A 86 5.77 -17.20 3.59
C GLY A 86 6.76 -17.01 2.44
N PRO A 87 6.68 -17.84 1.38
CA PRO A 87 7.65 -17.82 0.28
C PRO A 87 7.35 -16.77 -0.80
N SER A 88 6.26 -16.02 -0.65
CA SER A 88 5.79 -15.08 -1.67
C SER A 88 6.46 -13.72 -1.52
N THR A 89 6.82 -13.12 -2.65
CA THR A 89 7.25 -11.72 -2.74
C THR A 89 6.55 -11.03 -3.90
N THR A 90 6.45 -9.70 -3.78
CA THR A 90 6.02 -8.83 -4.88
C THR A 90 7.11 -7.78 -5.13
N GLY A 91 7.72 -7.79 -6.31
CA GLY A 91 8.70 -6.81 -6.74
C GLY A 91 8.12 -5.75 -7.68
N TYR A 92 8.69 -4.55 -7.66
CA TYR A 92 8.31 -3.43 -8.52
C TYR A 92 9.53 -2.76 -9.14
N VAL A 93 9.39 -2.31 -10.38
CA VAL A 93 10.40 -1.51 -11.10
C VAL A 93 9.74 -0.26 -11.65
N TYR A 94 10.48 0.84 -11.64
CA TYR A 94 10.00 2.15 -12.07
C TYR A 94 10.95 2.76 -13.10
N ASP A 95 10.41 3.61 -13.96
CA ASP A 95 11.20 4.50 -14.81
C ASP A 95 11.71 5.74 -14.02
N ALA A 96 12.36 6.66 -14.73
CA ALA A 96 12.90 7.89 -14.14
C ALA A 96 11.81 8.92 -13.75
N PHE A 97 10.60 8.80 -14.29
CA PHE A 97 9.47 9.70 -14.00
C PHE A 97 8.60 9.18 -12.86
N GLY A 98 8.85 7.95 -12.40
CA GLY A 98 8.08 7.33 -11.31
C GLY A 98 6.97 6.42 -11.79
N ASN A 99 6.85 6.17 -13.09
CA ASN A 99 5.88 5.21 -13.60
C ASN A 99 6.39 3.79 -13.33
N ARG A 100 5.51 2.93 -12.81
CA ARG A 100 5.84 1.52 -12.58
C ARG A 100 5.91 0.78 -13.91
N THR A 101 7.08 0.34 -14.33
CA THR A 101 7.29 -0.41 -15.57
C THR A 101 7.14 -1.93 -15.40
N SER A 102 7.29 -2.45 -14.18
CA SER A 102 7.13 -3.87 -13.87
C SER A 102 6.51 -4.11 -12.50
N MET A 103 5.72 -5.18 -12.40
CA MET A 103 5.28 -5.81 -11.15
C MET A 103 5.48 -7.32 -11.28
N THR A 104 6.23 -7.93 -10.37
CA THR A 104 6.51 -9.36 -10.37
C THR A 104 5.98 -9.99 -9.08
N VAL A 105 5.10 -10.98 -9.19
CA VAL A 105 4.61 -11.79 -8.06
C VAL A 105 5.11 -13.21 -8.24
N GLY A 106 6.05 -13.65 -7.40
CA GLY A 106 6.76 -14.92 -7.63
C GLY A 106 7.48 -14.92 -8.99
N THR A 107 7.07 -15.78 -9.92
CA THR A 107 7.61 -15.82 -11.29
C THR A 107 6.81 -15.02 -12.31
N ASP A 108 5.63 -14.55 -11.93
CA ASP A 108 4.66 -13.95 -12.83
C ASP A 108 4.89 -12.44 -12.90
N THR A 109 5.23 -11.94 -14.10
CA THR A 109 5.55 -10.53 -14.30
C THR A 109 4.52 -9.85 -15.20
N THR A 110 3.98 -8.74 -14.71
CA THR A 110 3.18 -7.78 -15.47
C THR A 110 4.04 -6.59 -15.85
N THR A 111 4.07 -6.20 -17.12
CA THR A 111 4.80 -5.01 -17.58
C THR A 111 3.86 -3.90 -18.01
N TYR A 112 4.32 -2.66 -17.85
CA TYR A 112 3.56 -1.45 -18.19
C TYR A 112 4.40 -0.55 -19.08
N ALA A 113 3.79 0.05 -20.10
CA ALA A 113 4.40 1.05 -20.95
C ALA A 113 3.58 2.34 -20.92
N TYR A 114 4.25 3.46 -21.06
CA TYR A 114 3.69 4.80 -20.92
C TYR A 114 4.06 5.65 -22.15
N ASP A 115 3.27 6.67 -22.43
CA ASP A 115 3.64 7.72 -23.38
C ASP A 115 4.41 8.86 -22.70
N ASP A 116 4.85 9.85 -23.50
CA ASP A 116 5.61 11.01 -23.01
C ASP A 116 4.81 11.93 -22.06
N ALA A 117 3.50 11.69 -21.89
CA ALA A 117 2.64 12.39 -20.95
C ALA A 117 2.33 11.55 -19.69
N ASP A 118 3.12 10.50 -19.43
CA ASP A 118 3.00 9.57 -18.31
C ASP A 118 1.66 8.80 -18.28
N ARG A 119 1.00 8.65 -19.44
CA ARG A 119 -0.25 7.89 -19.56
C ARG A 119 0.05 6.46 -19.95
N LEU A 120 -0.57 5.51 -19.26
CA LEU A 120 -0.45 4.07 -19.57
C LEU A 120 -0.90 3.83 -21.02
N THR A 121 -0.05 3.22 -21.84
CA THR A 121 -0.36 2.83 -23.23
C THR A 121 -0.47 1.33 -23.40
N THR A 122 0.25 0.55 -22.59
CA THR A 122 0.23 -0.92 -22.64
C THR A 122 0.31 -1.53 -21.26
N LEU A 123 -0.50 -2.54 -20.99
CA LEU A 123 -0.36 -3.47 -19.87
C LEU A 123 -0.24 -4.89 -20.42
N THR A 124 0.83 -5.60 -20.09
CA THR A 124 1.03 -6.99 -20.52
C THR A 124 1.02 -7.90 -19.31
N PRO A 125 -0.06 -8.68 -19.06
CA PRO A 125 -0.10 -9.65 -17.98
C PRO A 125 0.78 -10.88 -18.29
N PRO A 126 1.17 -11.65 -17.27
CA PRO A 126 1.98 -12.86 -17.43
C PRO A 126 1.24 -13.90 -18.28
N GLY A 127 1.83 -14.32 -19.40
CA GLY A 127 1.26 -15.36 -20.26
C GLY A 127 0.01 -14.96 -21.05
N GLU A 128 -0.39 -13.68 -20.99
CA GLU A 128 -1.57 -13.16 -21.70
C GLU A 128 -1.17 -12.15 -22.79
N SER A 129 -2.14 -11.80 -23.64
CA SER A 129 -1.94 -10.76 -24.64
C SER A 129 -1.93 -9.37 -23.98
N ALA A 130 -1.15 -8.46 -24.56
CA ALA A 130 -1.10 -7.08 -24.12
C ALA A 130 -2.47 -6.38 -24.31
N ILE A 131 -2.81 -5.54 -23.34
CA ILE A 131 -3.97 -4.66 -23.34
C ILE A 131 -3.47 -3.25 -23.67
N SER A 132 -3.94 -2.70 -24.80
CA SER A 132 -3.61 -1.34 -25.22
C SER A 132 -4.56 -0.32 -24.61
N TYR A 133 -4.06 0.89 -24.42
CA TYR A 133 -4.82 2.04 -23.94
C TYR A 133 -4.55 3.22 -24.86
N THR A 134 -5.61 3.92 -25.28
CA THR A 134 -5.47 5.13 -26.11
C THR A 134 -6.14 6.31 -25.44
N TRP A 135 -5.61 7.49 -25.71
CA TRP A 135 -6.02 8.73 -25.06
C TRP A 135 -6.19 9.82 -26.12
N ASP A 136 -7.16 10.70 -25.92
CA ASP A 136 -7.28 11.91 -26.72
C ASP A 136 -6.31 13.02 -26.28
N GLU A 137 -6.30 14.14 -27.00
CA GLU A 137 -5.46 15.31 -26.70
C GLU A 137 -5.83 16.00 -25.36
N ASN A 138 -7.03 15.74 -24.84
CA ASN A 138 -7.51 16.30 -23.57
C ASN A 138 -7.19 15.38 -22.39
N GLY A 139 -6.57 14.22 -22.64
CA GLY A 139 -6.23 13.23 -21.62
C GLY A 139 -7.37 12.28 -21.26
N ASN A 140 -8.44 12.21 -22.05
CA ASN A 140 -9.51 11.24 -21.83
C ASN A 140 -9.13 9.88 -22.43
N LEU A 141 -9.41 8.80 -21.71
CA LEU A 141 -9.26 7.44 -22.22
C LEU A 141 -10.31 7.18 -23.31
N THR A 142 -9.85 6.78 -24.50
CA THR A 142 -10.71 6.50 -25.66
C THR A 142 -10.82 5.02 -25.97
N ASP A 143 -9.84 4.20 -25.57
CA ASP A 143 -9.87 2.74 -25.77
C ASP A 143 -9.16 2.00 -24.64
N ARG A 144 -9.67 0.82 -24.30
CA ARG A 144 -9.01 -0.18 -23.46
C ARG A 144 -9.16 -1.56 -24.09
N GLY A 145 -8.11 -2.06 -24.72
CA GLY A 145 -8.07 -3.39 -25.34
C GLY A 145 -9.05 -3.49 -26.51
N SER A 146 -10.24 -4.05 -26.27
CA SER A 146 -11.33 -4.12 -27.26
C SER A 146 -12.52 -3.22 -26.92
N ASP A 147 -12.46 -2.52 -25.79
CA ASP A 147 -13.54 -1.66 -25.32
C ASP A 147 -13.28 -0.20 -25.73
N GLU A 148 -14.11 0.32 -26.64
CA GLU A 148 -14.08 1.73 -27.05
C GLU A 148 -14.97 2.60 -26.13
N PHE A 149 -14.43 3.73 -25.67
CA PHE A 149 -15.16 4.71 -24.86
C PHE A 149 -15.41 5.98 -25.67
N ARG A 150 -16.69 6.34 -25.83
CA ARG A 150 -17.09 7.57 -26.53
C ARG A 150 -17.10 8.75 -25.57
N VAL A 151 -16.28 9.76 -25.86
CA VAL A 151 -16.34 11.06 -25.20
C VAL A 151 -17.51 11.86 -25.81
N GLY A 152 -18.53 12.17 -25.00
CA GLY A 152 -19.65 13.00 -25.43
C GLY A 152 -19.20 14.47 -25.56
N LEU A 153 -19.52 15.09 -26.70
CA LEU A 153 -19.34 16.53 -26.95
C LEU A 153 -20.42 17.38 -26.26
#